data_AF-A0A527YSM0-F1
#
_entry.id   AF-A0A527YSM0-F1
#
_cell.length_a   1.000
_cell.length_b   1.000
_cell.length_c   1.000
_cell.angle_alpha   90.00
_cell.angle_beta   90.00
_cell.angle_gamma   90.00
#
_symmetry.space_group_name_H-M   'P 1'
#
loop_
_entity.id
_entity.type
_entity.pdbx_description
1 polymer ?
#
loop_
_entity_poly.entity_id
_entity_poly.type
_entity_poly.pdbx_seq_one_letter_code
_entity_poly.pdbx_strand_id
1 'polypeptide(L)'
;MKTIPIATALTILASAAHGAECIDAKAAKAGFILERPGIHSEFRPAAGGMVSVANEYQSQSPQTQFLFGGLIEVFRDSDTGQLAMIPFSDLRKLFPLKA
;
A
#
# COMPACT_ATOMS: atom_id res chain seq x y z
N MET A 1 -2.45 -46.80 44.44
CA MET A 1 -2.68 -45.43 43.93
C MET A 1 -1.34 -44.83 43.58
N LYS A 2 -1.11 -44.47 42.32
CA LYS A 2 0.11 -43.75 41.89
C LYS A 2 -0.29 -42.84 40.74
N THR A 3 -0.56 -41.59 41.07
CA THR A 3 -0.97 -40.54 40.13
C THR A 3 0.26 -39.96 39.46
N ILE A 4 0.37 -40.11 38.15
CA ILE A 4 1.38 -39.45 37.32
C ILE A 4 0.80 -38.09 36.92
N PRO A 5 1.47 -36.95 37.19
CA PRO A 5 1.00 -35.66 36.72
C PRO A 5 1.38 -35.50 35.25
N ILE A 6 0.38 -35.47 34.37
CA ILE A 6 0.56 -35.06 32.97
C ILE A 6 0.65 -33.52 32.99
N ALA A 7 1.87 -32.99 32.98
CA ALA A 7 2.10 -31.58 32.73
C ALA A 7 2.00 -31.34 31.21
N THR A 8 0.84 -30.91 30.74
CA THR A 8 0.65 -30.46 29.36
C THR A 8 1.36 -29.12 29.18
N ALA A 9 2.59 -29.14 28.66
CA ALA A 9 3.28 -27.94 28.23
C ALA A 9 2.61 -27.43 26.95
N LEU A 10 1.77 -26.40 27.07
CA LEU A 10 1.21 -25.67 25.94
C LEU A 10 2.31 -24.78 25.37
N THR A 11 3.06 -25.28 24.39
CA THR A 11 3.97 -24.46 23.59
C THR A 11 3.13 -23.52 22.73
N ILE A 12 2.96 -22.29 23.19
CA ILE A 12 2.41 -21.20 22.39
C ILE A 12 3.42 -20.96 21.27
N LEU A 13 3.20 -21.55 20.11
CA LEU A 13 3.90 -21.22 18.88
C LEU A 13 3.59 -19.75 18.58
N ALA A 14 4.52 -18.87 18.96
CA ALA A 14 4.54 -17.50 18.47
C ALA A 14 4.80 -17.57 16.97
N SER A 15 3.73 -17.67 16.18
CA SER A 15 3.81 -17.48 14.74
C SER A 15 4.26 -16.04 14.51
N ALA A 16 5.56 -15.87 14.22
CA ALA A 16 6.03 -14.62 13.62
C ALA A 16 5.23 -14.45 12.32
N ALA A 17 4.34 -13.48 12.29
CA ALA A 17 3.67 -13.10 11.05
C ALA A 17 4.76 -12.49 10.16
N HIS A 18 5.26 -13.29 9.21
CA HIS A 18 6.18 -12.80 8.19
C HIS A 18 5.33 -11.98 7.22
N GLY A 19 5.25 -10.67 7.47
CA GLY A 19 4.75 -9.75 6.46
C GLY A 19 5.62 -9.88 5.21
N ALA A 20 5.02 -9.72 4.02
CA ALA A 20 5.80 -9.59 2.80
C ALA A 20 6.85 -8.48 2.97
N GLU A 21 8.01 -8.61 2.32
CA GLU A 21 9.03 -7.56 2.36
C GLU A 21 8.42 -6.22 1.93
N CYS A 22 8.79 -5.17 2.66
CA CYS A 22 8.36 -3.82 2.31
C CYS A 22 8.99 -3.41 0.97
N ILE A 23 8.25 -2.64 0.17
CA ILE A 23 8.76 -2.09 -1.09
C ILE A 23 9.96 -1.20 -0.80
N ASP A 24 11.09 -1.51 -1.42
CA ASP A 24 12.30 -0.70 -1.30
C ASP A 24 12.29 0.50 -2.28
N ALA A 25 13.20 1.45 -2.05
CA ALA A 25 13.32 2.65 -2.87
C ALA A 25 13.71 2.35 -4.34
N LYS A 26 14.30 1.18 -4.63
CA LYS A 26 14.70 0.79 -5.98
C LYS A 26 13.48 0.28 -6.76
N ALA A 27 12.68 -0.59 -6.16
CA ALA A 27 11.41 -1.06 -6.69
C ALA A 27 10.44 0.11 -6.88
N ALA A 28 10.36 1.02 -5.92
CA ALA A 28 9.53 2.23 -6.04
C ALA A 28 9.87 3.08 -7.28
N LYS A 29 11.14 3.16 -7.69
CA LYS A 29 11.57 3.90 -8.89
C LYS A 29 11.16 3.22 -10.21
N ALA A 30 11.00 1.89 -10.23
CA ALA A 30 10.57 1.15 -11.41
C ALA A 30 9.04 0.96 -11.46
N GLY A 31 8.38 1.15 -10.33
CA GLY A 31 6.99 0.76 -10.10
C GLY A 31 6.90 -0.65 -9.49
N PHE A 32 5.77 -0.92 -8.87
CA PHE A 32 5.52 -2.16 -8.13
C PHE A 32 4.01 -2.47 -8.09
N ILE A 33 3.68 -3.71 -7.78
CA ILE A 33 2.28 -4.16 -7.61
C ILE A 33 2.09 -4.56 -6.16
N LEU A 34 0.98 -4.13 -5.59
CA LEU A 34 0.46 -4.65 -4.33
C LEU A 34 -0.73 -5.56 -4.65
N GLU A 35 -0.59 -6.83 -4.31
CA GLU A 35 -1.60 -7.86 -4.57
C GLU A 35 -2.11 -8.43 -3.25
N ARG A 36 -3.43 -8.48 -3.10
CA ARG A 36 -4.14 -9.25 -2.08
C ARG A 36 -5.40 -9.86 -2.69
N PRO A 37 -5.98 -10.92 -2.12
CA PRO A 37 -7.24 -11.47 -2.62
C PRO A 37 -8.31 -10.38 -2.82
N GLY A 38 -8.70 -10.18 -4.08
CA GLY A 38 -9.72 -9.19 -4.48
C GLY A 38 -9.25 -7.74 -4.56
N ILE A 39 -7.94 -7.46 -4.44
CA ILE A 39 -7.34 -6.13 -4.53
C ILE A 39 -6.02 -6.21 -5.32
N HIS A 40 -5.96 -5.48 -6.44
CA HIS A 40 -4.75 -5.30 -7.23
C HIS A 40 -4.47 -3.80 -7.38
N SER A 41 -3.28 -3.36 -6.98
CA SER A 41 -2.86 -1.96 -7.14
C SER A 41 -1.49 -1.89 -7.81
N GLU A 42 -1.45 -1.38 -9.03
CA GLU A 42 -0.21 -1.18 -9.79
C GLU A 42 0.25 0.27 -9.68
N PHE A 43 1.44 0.45 -9.10
CA PHE A 43 2.09 1.75 -8.92
C PHE A 43 3.12 1.96 -10.01
N ARG A 44 3.02 3.10 -10.72
CA ARG A 44 3.95 3.49 -11.79
C ARG A 44 4.41 4.94 -11.62
N PRO A 45 5.71 5.24 -11.81
CA PRO A 45 6.17 6.62 -11.86
C PRO A 45 5.44 7.41 -12.95
N ALA A 46 5.10 8.66 -12.65
CA ALA A 46 4.51 9.62 -13.57
C ALA A 46 5.29 10.95 -13.53
N ALA A 47 4.98 11.86 -14.45
CA ALA A 47 5.66 13.14 -14.54
C ALA A 47 5.46 14.01 -13.28
N GLY A 48 6.39 14.93 -13.02
CA GLY A 48 6.23 15.94 -11.96
C GLY A 48 6.32 15.40 -10.52
N GLY A 49 6.96 14.25 -10.31
CA GLY A 49 7.03 13.61 -8.99
C GLY A 49 5.73 12.90 -8.59
N MET A 50 4.85 12.65 -9.56
CA MET A 50 3.63 11.89 -9.35
C MET A 50 3.88 10.39 -9.49
N VAL A 51 2.98 9.61 -8.91
CA VAL A 51 2.86 8.17 -9.07
C VAL A 51 1.43 7.90 -9.54
N SER A 52 1.29 7.27 -10.69
CA SER A 52 0.01 6.75 -11.16
C SER A 52 -0.26 5.42 -10.46
N VAL A 53 -1.50 5.22 -10.02
CA VAL A 53 -1.95 3.96 -9.42
C VAL A 53 -3.19 3.46 -10.14
N ALA A 54 -3.07 2.32 -10.82
CA ALA A 54 -4.22 1.60 -11.34
C ALA A 54 -4.71 0.63 -10.26
N ASN A 55 -5.93 0.83 -9.78
CA ASN A 55 -6.55 0.01 -8.76
C ASN A 55 -7.68 -0.80 -9.34
N GLU A 56 -7.65 -2.10 -9.08
CA GLU A 56 -8.75 -3.03 -9.34
C GLU A 56 -9.22 -3.63 -8.01
N TYR A 57 -10.53 -3.62 -7.80
CA TYR A 57 -11.18 -4.17 -6.61
C TYR A 57 -12.26 -5.13 -7.05
N GLN A 58 -12.39 -6.28 -6.37
CA GLN A 58 -13.33 -7.34 -6.76
C GLN A 58 -14.80 -6.90 -6.88
N SER A 59 -15.22 -5.87 -6.14
CA SER A 59 -16.62 -5.43 -6.08
C SER A 59 -16.78 -3.92 -6.28
N GLN A 60 -15.77 -3.23 -6.81
CA GLN A 60 -15.86 -1.80 -7.13
C GLN A 60 -15.34 -1.54 -8.53
N SER A 61 -15.78 -0.46 -9.16
CA SER A 61 -15.22 -0.02 -10.43
C SER A 61 -13.71 0.22 -10.29
N PRO A 62 -12.91 -0.15 -11.31
CA PRO A 62 -11.51 0.22 -11.37
C PRO A 62 -11.31 1.71 -11.22
N GLN A 63 -10.17 2.10 -10.65
CA GLN A 63 -9.84 3.50 -10.41
C GLN A 63 -8.43 3.81 -10.86
N THR A 64 -8.26 4.96 -11.52
CA THR A 64 -6.93 5.52 -11.77
C THR A 64 -6.70 6.67 -10.81
N GLN A 65 -5.63 6.60 -10.01
CA GLN A 65 -5.25 7.63 -9.05
C GLN A 65 -3.90 8.23 -9.43
N PHE A 66 -3.70 9.50 -9.09
CA PHE A 66 -2.39 10.15 -9.16
C PHE A 66 -2.02 10.66 -7.77
N LEU A 67 -0.89 10.16 -7.27
CA LEU A 67 -0.35 10.45 -5.95
C LEU A 67 0.92 11.28 -6.09
N PHE A 68 1.00 12.46 -5.47
CA PHE A 68 2.27 13.17 -5.33
C PHE A 68 3.19 12.42 -4.35
N GLY A 69 4.39 12.06 -4.82
CA GLY A 69 5.37 11.28 -4.07
C GLY A 69 4.89 9.87 -3.68
N GLY A 70 3.80 9.38 -4.26
CA GLY A 70 3.16 8.12 -3.84
C GLY A 70 2.39 8.21 -2.52
N LEU A 71 2.20 9.41 -1.95
CA LEU A 71 1.63 9.60 -0.61
C LEU A 71 0.36 10.45 -0.60
N ILE A 72 0.33 11.54 -1.38
CA ILE A 72 -0.79 12.48 -1.38
C ILE A 72 -1.59 12.31 -2.66
N GLU A 73 -2.84 11.87 -2.55
CA GLU A 73 -3.75 11.82 -3.69
C GLU A 73 -4.10 13.21 -4.19
N VAL A 74 -3.83 13.46 -5.48
CA VAL A 74 -4.11 14.73 -6.16
C VAL A 74 -5.27 14.57 -7.14
N PHE A 75 -5.41 13.41 -7.76
CA PHE A 75 -6.48 13.14 -8.71
C PHE A 75 -6.93 11.68 -8.64
N ARG A 76 -8.23 11.45 -8.82
CA ARG A 76 -8.82 10.12 -9.01
C ARG A 76 -9.88 10.19 -10.08
N ASP A 77 -9.83 9.20 -10.97
CA ASP A 77 -10.87 8.93 -11.95
C ASP A 77 -11.42 7.52 -11.74
N SER A 78 -12.74 7.40 -11.81
CA SER A 78 -13.48 6.14 -11.69
C SER A 78 -14.88 6.29 -12.26
N ASP A 79 -15.54 5.18 -12.60
CA ASP A 79 -16.91 5.20 -13.13
C ASP A 79 -17.94 5.77 -12.14
N THR A 80 -17.62 5.75 -10.84
CA THR A 80 -18.51 6.26 -9.79
C THR A 80 -18.28 7.75 -9.49
N GLY A 81 -17.22 8.35 -10.05
CA GLY A 81 -16.94 9.76 -9.90
C GLY A 81 -15.46 10.12 -10.02
N GLN A 82 -15.23 11.43 -10.08
CA GLN A 82 -13.92 12.06 -10.18
C GLN A 82 -13.61 12.88 -8.94
N LEU A 83 -12.35 12.85 -8.51
CA LEU A 83 -11.81 13.68 -7.44
C LEU A 83 -10.61 14.46 -8.00
N ALA A 84 -10.56 15.76 -7.72
CA ALA A 84 -9.40 16.59 -7.97
C ALA A 84 -9.10 17.44 -6.74
N MET A 85 -7.91 17.29 -6.17
CA MET A 85 -7.41 18.16 -5.12
C MET A 85 -6.49 19.22 -5.74
N ILE A 86 -6.81 20.49 -5.52
CA ILE A 86 -5.98 21.61 -5.97
C ILE A 86 -5.17 22.11 -4.77
N PRO A 87 -3.89 21.74 -4.66
CA PRO A 87 -3.06 22.23 -3.57
C PRO A 87 -2.78 23.73 -3.76
N PHE A 88 -3.16 24.55 -2.78
CA PHE A 88 -2.87 25.98 -2.79
C PHE A 88 -1.40 26.32 -2.48
N SER A 89 -0.68 25.35 -1.91
CA SER A 89 0.73 25.47 -1.57
C SER A 89 1.55 24.46 -2.37
N ASP A 90 2.84 24.78 -2.57
CA ASP A 90 3.78 23.88 -3.25
C ASP A 90 3.96 22.58 -2.44
N LEU A 91 3.44 21.45 -2.96
CA LEU A 91 3.51 20.14 -2.31
C LEU A 91 4.96 19.69 -2.05
N ARG A 92 5.93 20.16 -2.83
CA ARG A 92 7.36 19.87 -2.61
C ARG A 92 7.86 20.40 -1.27
N LYS A 93 7.20 21.42 -0.70
CA LYS A 93 7.55 21.99 0.60
C LYS A 93 6.94 21.23 1.78
N LEU A 94 5.98 20.34 1.55
CA LEU A 94 5.34 19.55 2.62
C LEU A 94 6.20 18.36 3.06
N PHE A 95 7.12 17.91 2.21
CA PHE A 95 7.88 16.69 2.44
C PHE A 95 9.38 16.95 2.50
N PRO A 96 9.98 16.95 3.69
CA PRO A 96 11.33 16.43 3.84
C PRO A 96 11.20 14.92 4.06
N LEU A 97 11.17 14.13 3.00
CA LEU A 97 11.66 12.76 3.14
C LEU A 97 13.16 12.90 3.28
N LYS A 98 13.67 12.76 4.52
CA LYS A 98 15.10 12.73 4.79
C LYS A 98 15.76 11.79 3.78
N ALA A 99 16.79 12.30 3.09
CA ALA A 99 17.64 11.53 2.20
C ALA A 99 18.37 10.42 2.95
#